data_AF-A0A540X634-F1
#
_entry.id   AF-A0A540X634-F1
#
_cell.length_a   1.000
_cell.length_b   1.000
_cell.length_c   1.000
_cell.angle_alpha   90.00
_cell.angle_beta   90.00
_cell.angle_gamma   90.00
#
_symmetry.space_group_name_H-M   'P 1'
#
loop_
_entity.id
_entity.type
_entity.pdbx_description
1 polymer ?
#
loop_
_entity_poly.entity_id
_entity_poly.type
_entity_poly.pdbx_seq_one_letter_code
_entity_poly.pdbx_strand_id
1 'polypeptide(L)'
;MQSEPPHTPRVGGGGLAMTEMMAKWDVKVLGGLGGALLALAAVFLWRDLHMPVEALLILAAVATLALGFLAVPRGGLLIFPIAVLATSVTGGLWYAATKQPLLLVGLALTFIASVIMLPRSLRRGDTQLERIRDVLVWFGLTAATIATSWTFYFHFLTLGVAEDHIARRLVLTLGWLVIGVVLVFLGRKRGAPVIRDAGFCFVAISVGKTLLYDTAHLDGSLRVAGLAAAGALMLGTAWLSARSTPATPRSS
;
A
#
# COMPACT_ATOMS: atom_id res chain seq x y z
N MET A 1 -56.42 36.98 -37.74
CA MET A 1 -56.71 35.68 -37.12
C MET A 1 -55.39 35.06 -36.69
N GLN A 2 -55.02 35.22 -35.42
CA GLN A 2 -53.82 34.61 -34.85
C GLN A 2 -54.23 33.27 -34.22
N SER A 3 -53.71 32.17 -34.78
CA SER A 3 -53.92 30.82 -34.26
C SER A 3 -53.04 30.62 -33.02
N GLU A 4 -53.66 30.45 -31.86
CA GLU A 4 -52.95 30.09 -30.64
C GLU A 4 -52.24 28.72 -30.80
N PRO A 5 -50.97 28.60 -30.37
CA PRO A 5 -50.25 27.34 -30.45
C PRO A 5 -50.80 26.31 -29.45
N PRO A 6 -50.79 25.02 -29.80
CA PRO A 6 -51.37 23.95 -28.97
C PRO A 6 -50.61 23.82 -27.65
N HIS A 7 -51.35 23.95 -26.54
CA HIS A 7 -50.86 23.67 -25.20
C HIS A 7 -50.48 22.19 -25.06
N THR A 8 -49.18 21.89 -25.09
CA THR A 8 -48.66 20.59 -24.69
C THR A 8 -48.80 20.43 -23.17
N PRO A 9 -49.48 19.40 -22.67
CA PRO A 9 -49.62 19.17 -21.23
C PRO A 9 -48.24 18.93 -20.61
N ARG A 10 -47.90 19.74 -19.60
CA ARG A 10 -46.73 19.57 -18.75
C ARG A 10 -46.87 18.23 -18.01
N VAL A 11 -46.25 17.18 -18.53
CA VAL A 11 -46.13 15.89 -17.83
C VAL A 11 -45.35 16.16 -16.54
N GLY A 12 -46.04 16.00 -15.40
CA GLY A 12 -45.57 16.46 -14.11
C GLY A 12 -44.25 15.82 -13.66
N GLY A 13 -43.29 16.67 -13.28
CA GLY A 13 -41.99 16.26 -12.74
C GLY A 13 -42.02 15.51 -11.40
N GLY A 14 -43.20 15.18 -10.86
CA GLY A 14 -43.35 14.46 -9.59
C GLY A 14 -42.90 12.99 -9.65
N GLY A 15 -43.03 12.33 -10.80
CA GLY A 15 -42.65 10.90 -10.94
C GLY A 15 -41.14 10.64 -10.88
N LEU A 16 -40.34 11.61 -11.34
CA LEU A 16 -38.87 11.51 -11.31
C LEU A 16 -38.32 11.67 -9.89
N ALA A 17 -38.90 12.55 -9.08
CA ALA A 17 -38.48 12.73 -7.69
C ALA A 17 -38.76 11.51 -6.81
N MET A 18 -39.90 10.83 -7.02
CA MET A 18 -40.27 9.64 -6.23
C MET A 18 -39.39 8.42 -6.56
N THR A 19 -39.09 8.21 -7.84
CA THR A 19 -38.21 7.11 -8.28
C THR A 19 -36.77 7.28 -7.79
N GLU A 20 -36.24 8.50 -7.80
CA GLU A 20 -34.91 8.79 -7.26
C GLU A 20 -34.83 8.58 -5.73
N MET A 21 -35.91 8.89 -5.00
CA MET A 21 -36.00 8.67 -3.56
C MET A 21 -36.05 7.17 -3.20
N MET A 22 -36.83 6.38 -3.93
CA MET A 22 -36.92 4.92 -3.72
C MET A 22 -35.57 4.24 -3.98
N ALA A 23 -34.88 4.59 -5.07
CA ALA A 23 -33.57 4.03 -5.38
C ALA A 23 -32.52 4.31 -4.28
N LYS A 24 -32.54 5.50 -3.66
CA LYS A 24 -31.65 5.84 -2.53
C LYS A 24 -31.97 5.03 -1.28
N TRP A 25 -33.25 4.70 -1.06
CA TRP A 25 -33.70 3.89 0.07
C TRP A 25 -33.29 2.43 -0.10
N ASP A 26 -33.48 1.85 -1.28
CA ASP A 26 -33.10 0.47 -1.58
C ASP A 26 -31.61 0.23 -1.35
N VAL A 27 -30.75 1.15 -1.81
CA VAL A 27 -29.30 1.05 -1.62
C VAL A 27 -28.92 1.07 -0.13
N LYS A 28 -29.59 1.88 0.69
CA LYS A 28 -29.32 1.93 2.14
C LYS A 28 -29.78 0.66 2.84
N VAL A 29 -30.95 0.14 2.50
CA VAL A 29 -31.51 -1.08 3.10
C VAL A 29 -30.68 -2.30 2.69
N LEU A 30 -30.39 -2.47 1.40
CA LEU A 30 -29.55 -3.55 0.89
C LEU A 30 -28.13 -3.48 1.48
N GLY A 31 -27.54 -2.29 1.54
CA GLY A 31 -26.22 -2.08 2.14
C GLY A 31 -26.20 -2.39 3.65
N GLY A 32 -27.23 -1.95 4.38
CA GLY A 32 -27.37 -2.22 5.82
C GLY A 32 -27.58 -3.70 6.13
N LEU A 33 -28.50 -4.36 5.40
CA LEU A 33 -28.79 -5.77 5.55
C LEU A 33 -27.57 -6.63 5.18
N GLY A 34 -26.91 -6.33 4.05
CA GLY A 34 -25.70 -7.02 3.63
C GLY A 34 -24.57 -6.88 4.64
N GLY A 35 -24.38 -5.68 5.20
CA GLY A 35 -23.41 -5.43 6.27
C GLY A 35 -23.70 -6.24 7.55
N ALA A 36 -24.97 -6.29 7.96
CA ALA A 36 -25.40 -7.06 9.14
C ALA A 36 -25.19 -8.57 8.94
N LEU A 37 -25.51 -9.10 7.75
CA LEU A 37 -25.29 -10.51 7.42
C LEU A 37 -23.80 -10.88 7.40
N LEU A 38 -22.94 -10.00 6.89
CA LEU A 38 -21.48 -10.19 6.95
C LEU A 38 -20.96 -10.17 8.38
N ALA A 39 -21.47 -9.29 9.24
CA ALA A 39 -21.10 -9.26 10.65
C ALA A 39 -21.52 -10.54 11.39
N LEU A 40 -22.74 -11.04 11.14
CA LEU A 40 -23.23 -12.31 11.68
C LEU A 40 -22.38 -13.50 11.19
N ALA A 41 -22.04 -13.52 9.90
CA ALA A 41 -21.17 -14.54 9.35
C ALA A 41 -19.79 -14.53 10.04
N ALA A 42 -19.22 -13.35 10.30
CA ALA A 42 -17.95 -13.24 11.03
C ALA A 42 -18.06 -13.76 12.48
N VAL A 43 -19.18 -13.50 13.17
CA VAL A 43 -19.43 -14.01 14.53
C VAL A 43 -19.54 -15.53 14.52
N PHE A 44 -20.30 -16.12 13.59
CA PHE A 44 -20.42 -17.57 13.48
C PHE A 44 -19.11 -18.23 13.08
N LEU A 45 -18.35 -17.62 12.17
CA LEU A 45 -17.02 -18.08 11.79
C LEU A 45 -16.07 -18.13 12.99
N TRP A 46 -16.14 -17.13 13.86
CA TRP A 46 -15.32 -17.07 15.08
C TRP A 46 -15.77 -18.10 16.12
N ARG A 47 -17.07 -18.14 16.43
CA ARG A 47 -17.63 -18.97 17.49
C ARG A 47 -17.62 -20.46 17.14
N ASP A 48 -18.05 -20.79 15.92
CA ASP A 48 -18.35 -22.17 15.55
C ASP A 48 -17.17 -22.85 14.84
N LEU A 49 -16.33 -22.08 14.13
CA LEU A 49 -15.21 -22.64 13.37
C LEU A 49 -13.87 -22.71 14.12
N HIS A 50 -13.80 -22.22 15.38
CA HIS A 50 -12.56 -22.12 16.16
C HIS A 50 -11.41 -21.54 15.34
N MET A 51 -11.68 -20.45 14.60
CA MET A 51 -10.70 -19.92 13.67
C MET A 51 -9.40 -19.54 14.41
N PRO A 52 -8.23 -19.95 13.89
CA PRO A 52 -6.96 -19.52 14.44
C PRO A 52 -6.91 -17.99 14.40
N VAL A 53 -6.38 -17.38 15.45
CA VAL A 53 -6.36 -15.91 15.62
C VAL A 53 -5.70 -15.25 14.41
N GLU A 54 -4.77 -15.94 13.75
CA GLU A 54 -4.04 -15.53 12.56
C GLU A 54 -4.93 -15.35 11.32
N ALA A 55 -6.08 -16.03 11.26
CA ALA A 55 -7.07 -15.82 10.21
C ALA A 55 -7.68 -14.41 10.25
N LEU A 56 -7.61 -13.71 11.40
CA LEU A 56 -8.03 -12.32 11.50
C LEU A 56 -7.25 -11.40 10.55
N LEU A 57 -5.96 -11.67 10.32
CA LEU A 57 -5.17 -10.86 9.38
C LEU A 57 -5.65 -11.06 7.94
N ILE A 58 -6.03 -12.29 7.57
CA ILE A 58 -6.61 -12.60 6.26
C ILE A 58 -7.93 -11.87 6.09
N LEU A 59 -8.81 -11.94 7.08
CA LEU A 59 -10.09 -11.23 7.06
C LEU A 59 -9.89 -9.71 6.95
N ALA A 60 -8.93 -9.15 7.69
CA ALA A 60 -8.60 -7.73 7.62
C ALA A 60 -8.04 -7.34 6.24
N ALA A 61 -7.20 -8.17 5.63
CA ALA A 61 -6.66 -7.95 4.29
C ALA A 61 -7.76 -8.02 3.21
N VAL A 62 -8.67 -9.00 3.30
CA VAL A 62 -9.82 -9.12 2.41
C VAL A 62 -10.77 -7.94 2.57
N ALA A 63 -11.08 -7.53 3.81
CA ALA A 63 -11.90 -6.36 4.07
C ALA A 63 -11.25 -5.08 3.51
N THR A 64 -9.93 -4.94 3.68
CA THR A 64 -9.16 -3.84 3.08
C THR A 64 -9.32 -3.87 1.56
N LEU A 65 -9.04 -5.00 0.91
CA LEU A 65 -9.19 -5.15 -0.54
C LEU A 65 -10.62 -4.80 -1.02
N ALA A 66 -11.64 -5.29 -0.33
CA ALA A 66 -13.05 -4.99 -0.62
C ALA A 66 -13.36 -3.50 -0.51
N LEU A 67 -12.88 -2.82 0.55
CA LEU A 67 -12.99 -1.36 0.68
C LEU A 67 -12.33 -0.65 -0.52
N GLY A 68 -11.23 -1.19 -1.03
CA GLY A 68 -10.54 -0.67 -2.21
C GLY A 68 -11.36 -0.75 -3.50
N PHE A 69 -12.25 -1.73 -3.62
CA PHE A 69 -13.19 -1.85 -4.74
C PHE A 69 -14.47 -1.03 -4.53
N LEU A 70 -14.97 -0.94 -3.30
CA LEU A 70 -16.22 -0.24 -2.99
C LEU A 70 -16.05 1.29 -2.94
N ALA A 71 -14.86 1.80 -2.64
CA ALA A 71 -14.62 3.25 -2.53
C ALA A 71 -14.56 4.01 -3.89
N VAL A 72 -15.01 3.39 -4.99
CA VAL A 72 -14.67 3.81 -6.36
C VAL A 72 -15.39 5.05 -6.94
N PRO A 73 -16.33 5.76 -6.26
CA PRO A 73 -16.64 7.13 -6.71
C PRO A 73 -16.53 8.24 -5.64
N ARG A 74 -16.25 7.95 -4.37
CA ARG A 74 -16.27 9.00 -3.32
C ARG A 74 -14.85 9.43 -2.94
N GLY A 75 -14.42 10.55 -3.52
CA GLY A 75 -13.09 11.15 -3.37
C GLY A 75 -12.73 11.65 -1.97
N GLY A 76 -12.71 10.77 -0.96
CA GLY A 76 -12.36 11.20 0.41
C GLY A 76 -12.13 10.10 1.45
N LEU A 77 -12.16 8.81 1.10
CA LEU A 77 -11.98 7.75 2.10
C LEU A 77 -10.48 7.48 2.36
N LEU A 78 -9.92 8.17 3.36
CA LEU A 78 -8.61 7.85 3.95
C LEU A 78 -8.58 6.48 4.65
N ILE A 79 -9.76 5.89 4.92
CA ILE A 79 -9.90 4.61 5.63
C ILE A 79 -9.10 3.50 4.93
N PHE A 80 -9.16 3.42 3.59
CA PHE A 80 -8.47 2.37 2.86
C PHE A 80 -6.94 2.41 2.99
N PRO A 81 -6.22 3.51 2.68
CA PRO A 81 -4.77 3.51 2.82
C PRO A 81 -4.31 3.41 4.28
N ILE A 82 -5.11 3.91 5.24
CA ILE A 82 -4.87 3.66 6.67
C ILE A 82 -4.97 2.16 6.98
N ALA A 83 -6.00 1.48 6.48
CA ALA A 83 -6.18 0.05 6.67
C ALA A 83 -5.03 -0.77 6.07
N VAL A 84 -4.56 -0.42 4.85
CA VAL A 84 -3.38 -1.05 4.23
C VAL A 84 -2.14 -0.86 5.11
N LEU A 85 -1.86 0.36 5.56
CA LEU A 85 -0.70 0.65 6.38
C LEU A 85 -0.76 -0.11 7.72
N ALA A 86 -1.91 -0.03 8.40
CA ALA A 86 -2.13 -0.70 9.67
C ALA A 86 -1.98 -2.21 9.55
N THR A 87 -2.66 -2.85 8.59
CA THR A 87 -2.58 -4.30 8.36
C THR A 87 -1.19 -4.77 7.96
N SER A 88 -0.44 -3.96 7.21
CA SER A 88 0.95 -4.28 6.84
C SER A 88 1.88 -4.28 8.05
N VAL A 89 1.79 -3.23 8.87
CA VAL A 89 2.64 -3.08 10.08
C VAL A 89 2.27 -4.12 11.12
N THR A 90 0.98 -4.26 11.45
CA THR A 90 0.55 -5.24 12.46
C THR A 90 0.79 -6.66 11.98
N GLY A 91 0.49 -6.98 10.73
CA GLY A 91 0.74 -8.30 10.16
C GLY A 91 2.23 -8.67 10.13
N GLY A 92 3.10 -7.72 9.78
CA GLY A 92 4.54 -7.93 9.77
C GLY A 92 5.10 -8.17 11.17
N LEU A 93 4.70 -7.34 12.14
CA LEU A 93 5.09 -7.50 13.55
C LEU A 93 4.55 -8.79 14.16
N TRP A 94 3.30 -9.15 13.85
CA TRP A 94 2.69 -10.38 14.32
C TRP A 94 3.41 -11.61 13.77
N TYR A 95 3.73 -11.62 12.48
CA TYR A 95 4.55 -12.69 11.90
C TYR A 95 5.92 -12.78 12.56
N ALA A 96 6.57 -11.64 12.86
CA ALA A 96 7.85 -11.65 13.55
C ALA A 96 7.77 -12.31 14.93
N ALA A 97 6.65 -12.14 15.64
CA ALA A 97 6.42 -12.72 16.96
C ALA A 97 6.08 -14.23 16.91
N THR A 98 5.20 -14.65 16.00
CA THR A 98 4.64 -16.02 16.02
C THR A 98 5.21 -16.94 14.94
N LYS A 99 5.79 -16.38 13.86
CA LYS A 99 6.33 -17.08 12.69
C LYS A 99 5.32 -18.00 12.00
N GLN A 100 4.02 -17.76 12.18
CA GLN A 100 2.99 -18.63 11.64
C GLN A 100 2.79 -18.42 10.12
N PRO A 101 2.74 -19.51 9.32
CA PRO A 101 2.67 -19.42 7.87
C PRO A 101 1.35 -18.81 7.36
N LEU A 102 0.25 -18.95 8.12
CA LEU A 102 -1.05 -18.43 7.72
C LEU A 102 -1.05 -16.91 7.52
N LEU A 103 -0.24 -16.18 8.30
CA LEU A 103 -0.11 -14.73 8.22
C LEU A 103 0.51 -14.27 6.89
N LEU A 104 1.26 -15.14 6.18
CA LEU A 104 1.82 -14.83 4.86
C LEU A 104 0.72 -14.57 3.83
N VAL A 105 -0.39 -15.29 3.92
CA VAL A 105 -1.54 -15.10 3.04
C VAL A 105 -2.15 -13.71 3.25
N GLY A 106 -2.33 -13.31 4.52
CA GLY A 106 -2.82 -11.98 4.87
C GLY A 106 -1.91 -10.87 4.34
N LEU A 107 -0.58 -10.98 4.58
CA LEU A 107 0.40 -10.02 4.09
C LEU A 107 0.48 -9.95 2.56
N ALA A 108 0.38 -11.09 1.87
CA ALA A 108 0.33 -11.12 0.40
C ALA A 108 -0.90 -10.40 -0.14
N LEU A 109 -2.08 -10.63 0.46
CA LEU A 109 -3.31 -9.93 0.08
C LEU A 109 -3.22 -8.42 0.36
N THR A 110 -2.64 -8.01 1.49
CA THR A 110 -2.42 -6.59 1.80
C THR A 110 -1.46 -5.95 0.80
N PHE A 111 -0.40 -6.65 0.40
CA PHE A 111 0.50 -6.17 -0.65
C PHE A 111 -0.24 -5.99 -1.98
N ILE A 112 -1.04 -6.96 -2.42
CA ILE A 112 -1.87 -6.84 -3.62
C ILE A 112 -2.82 -5.63 -3.53
N ALA A 113 -3.49 -5.45 -2.38
CA ALA A 113 -4.37 -4.30 -2.15
C ALA A 113 -3.63 -2.97 -2.28
N SER A 114 -2.39 -2.89 -1.77
CA SER A 114 -1.54 -1.69 -1.87
C SER A 114 -1.14 -1.39 -3.31
N VAL A 115 -0.81 -2.41 -4.11
CA VAL A 115 -0.42 -2.27 -5.53
C VAL A 115 -1.61 -1.80 -6.39
N ILE A 116 -2.80 -2.36 -6.16
CA ILE A 116 -4.04 -1.96 -6.87
C ILE A 116 -4.35 -0.47 -6.63
N MET A 117 -3.90 0.10 -5.51
CA MET A 117 -4.13 1.50 -5.19
C MET A 117 -3.21 2.46 -5.97
N LEU A 118 -2.05 1.98 -6.42
CA LEU A 118 -1.01 2.83 -7.00
C LEU A 118 -1.46 3.61 -8.26
N PRO A 119 -2.19 3.01 -9.23
CA PRO A 119 -2.69 3.77 -10.38
C PRO A 119 -3.65 4.90 -9.99
N ARG A 120 -4.30 4.80 -8.83
CA ARG A 120 -5.29 5.77 -8.36
C ARG A 120 -4.63 7.00 -7.72
N SER A 121 -3.49 6.84 -7.03
CA SER A 121 -2.72 7.98 -6.48
C SER A 121 -2.00 8.78 -7.56
N LEU A 122 -1.85 8.25 -8.78
CA LEU A 122 -1.27 8.99 -9.89
C LEU A 122 -2.21 10.07 -10.45
N ARG A 123 -3.50 10.07 -10.09
CA ARG A 123 -4.42 11.14 -10.46
C ARG A 123 -4.17 12.32 -9.53
N ARG A 124 -3.36 13.28 -10.00
CA ARG A 124 -3.07 14.52 -9.28
C ARG A 124 -4.37 15.29 -9.03
N GLY A 125 -4.67 15.53 -7.77
CA GLY A 125 -5.60 16.56 -7.35
C GLY A 125 -4.89 17.53 -6.41
N ASP A 126 -5.41 18.76 -6.34
CA ASP A 126 -4.75 19.88 -5.65
C ASP A 126 -5.20 20.01 -4.18
N THR A 127 -6.04 19.09 -3.69
CA THR A 127 -6.55 19.20 -2.32
C THR A 127 -5.56 18.66 -1.29
N GLN A 128 -5.53 19.27 -0.11
CA GLN A 128 -4.72 18.79 1.02
C GLN A 128 -5.04 17.33 1.38
N LEU A 129 -6.31 16.93 1.26
CA LEU A 129 -6.77 15.57 1.54
C LEU A 129 -6.17 14.55 0.57
N GLU A 130 -6.07 14.89 -0.72
CA GLU A 130 -5.42 14.04 -1.73
C GLU A 130 -3.92 13.90 -1.45
N ARG A 131 -3.25 14.96 -1.00
CA ARG A 131 -1.84 14.88 -0.58
C ARG A 131 -1.64 13.93 0.59
N ILE A 132 -2.49 14.01 1.63
CA ILE A 132 -2.44 13.09 2.77
C ILE A 132 -2.69 11.66 2.31
N ARG A 133 -3.69 11.47 1.44
CA ARG A 133 -4.00 10.16 0.85
C ARG A 133 -2.80 9.60 0.11
N ASP A 134 -2.16 10.37 -0.75
CA ASP A 134 -0.98 9.95 -1.52
C ASP A 134 0.16 9.52 -0.60
N VAL A 135 0.43 10.28 0.46
CA VAL A 135 1.40 9.90 1.51
C VAL A 135 1.03 8.53 2.07
N LEU A 136 -0.20 8.35 2.53
CA LEU A 136 -0.64 7.07 3.11
C LEU A 136 -0.58 5.91 2.12
N VAL A 137 -0.88 6.14 0.83
CA VAL A 137 -0.76 5.10 -0.22
C VAL A 137 0.69 4.64 -0.36
N TRP A 138 1.62 5.57 -0.52
CA TRP A 138 3.03 5.26 -0.77
C TRP A 138 3.71 4.66 0.45
N PHE A 139 3.41 5.17 1.65
CA PHE A 139 3.91 4.57 2.90
C PHE A 139 3.25 3.21 3.18
N GLY A 140 1.96 3.05 2.89
CA GLY A 140 1.26 1.77 2.98
C GLY A 140 1.86 0.71 2.05
N LEU A 141 2.12 1.07 0.78
CA LEU A 141 2.82 0.20 -0.18
C LEU A 141 4.23 -0.15 0.29
N THR A 142 4.97 0.83 0.82
CA THR A 142 6.33 0.60 1.35
C THR A 142 6.30 -0.39 2.51
N ALA A 143 5.43 -0.16 3.50
CA ALA A 143 5.25 -1.05 4.63
C ALA A 143 4.83 -2.46 4.20
N ALA A 144 3.85 -2.58 3.29
CA ALA A 144 3.38 -3.86 2.75
C ALA A 144 4.50 -4.61 2.03
N THR A 145 5.26 -3.92 1.18
CA THR A 145 6.38 -4.52 0.44
C THR A 145 7.44 -5.05 1.38
N ILE A 146 7.84 -4.25 2.38
CA ILE A 146 8.88 -4.63 3.34
C ILE A 146 8.40 -5.79 4.21
N ALA A 147 7.19 -5.69 4.77
CA ALA A 147 6.61 -6.75 5.57
C ALA A 147 6.53 -8.06 4.77
N THR A 148 5.88 -8.04 3.60
CA THR A 148 5.68 -9.25 2.78
C THR A 148 6.98 -9.82 2.26
N SER A 149 7.90 -9.01 1.74
CA SER A 149 9.18 -9.53 1.24
C SER A 149 10.09 -10.07 2.35
N TRP A 150 10.08 -9.44 3.54
CA TRP A 150 10.81 -9.93 4.69
C TRP A 150 10.23 -11.25 5.23
N THR A 151 8.92 -11.34 5.41
CA THR A 151 8.27 -12.56 5.92
C THR A 151 8.38 -13.71 4.93
N PHE A 152 8.22 -13.44 3.64
CA PHE A 152 8.41 -14.44 2.59
C PHE A 152 9.86 -14.92 2.54
N TYR A 153 10.83 -14.00 2.59
CA TYR A 153 12.24 -14.34 2.67
C TYR A 153 12.52 -15.25 3.88
N PHE A 154 12.04 -14.86 5.07
CA PHE A 154 12.26 -15.62 6.30
C PHE A 154 11.61 -17.01 6.25
N HIS A 155 10.37 -17.10 5.77
CA HIS A 155 9.68 -18.38 5.67
C HIS A 155 10.36 -19.34 4.68
N PHE A 156 10.60 -18.88 3.46
CA PHE A 156 11.05 -19.76 2.39
C PHE A 156 12.54 -20.02 2.41
N LEU A 157 13.37 -19.07 2.86
CA LEU A 157 14.83 -19.21 2.81
C LEU A 157 15.46 -19.52 4.17
N THR A 158 14.82 -19.15 5.29
CA THR A 158 15.35 -19.50 6.62
C THR A 158 14.70 -20.77 7.17
N LEU A 159 13.42 -21.00 6.91
CA LEU A 159 12.71 -22.21 7.41
C LEU A 159 12.54 -23.29 6.33
N GLY A 160 12.71 -22.96 5.05
CA GLY A 160 12.43 -23.83 3.92
C GLY A 160 13.65 -24.27 3.12
N VAL A 161 13.88 -25.59 3.08
CA VAL A 161 14.46 -26.37 1.96
C VAL A 161 15.93 -26.14 1.57
N ALA A 162 16.61 -25.04 1.94
CA ALA A 162 18.00 -24.83 1.52
C ALA A 162 18.93 -24.46 2.69
N GLU A 163 20.15 -25.01 2.67
CA GLU A 163 21.23 -24.59 3.58
C GLU A 163 21.43 -23.07 3.49
N ASP A 164 21.57 -22.46 4.67
CA ASP A 164 21.57 -21.02 4.88
C ASP A 164 22.87 -20.41 4.35
N HIS A 165 22.95 -20.21 3.04
CA HIS A 165 24.09 -19.54 2.41
C HIS A 165 24.03 -18.04 2.71
N ILE A 166 25.08 -17.56 3.37
CA ILE A 166 25.30 -16.17 3.76
C ILE A 166 25.00 -15.17 2.63
N ALA A 167 25.34 -15.51 1.38
CA ALA A 167 25.09 -14.68 0.20
C ALA A 167 23.60 -14.39 -0.06
N ARG A 168 22.67 -15.29 0.31
CA ARG A 168 21.23 -15.08 0.09
C ARG A 168 20.66 -13.97 0.97
N ARG A 169 21.23 -13.77 2.16
CA ARG A 169 20.81 -12.74 3.13
C ARG A 169 21.01 -11.33 2.61
N LEU A 170 22.06 -11.13 1.80
CA LEU A 170 22.37 -9.87 1.14
C LEU A 170 21.39 -9.53 0.01
N VAL A 171 20.77 -10.53 -0.63
CA VAL A 171 19.88 -10.31 -1.79
C VAL A 171 18.68 -9.47 -1.40
N LEU A 172 18.07 -9.73 -0.23
CA LEU A 172 16.92 -8.96 0.23
C LEU A 172 17.32 -7.51 0.55
N THR A 173 18.41 -7.31 1.30
CA THR A 173 18.90 -5.98 1.66
C THR A 173 19.27 -5.17 0.41
N LEU A 174 19.98 -5.78 -0.53
CA LEU A 174 20.36 -5.12 -1.79
C LEU A 174 19.13 -4.83 -2.67
N GLY A 175 18.15 -5.75 -2.71
CA GLY A 175 16.89 -5.55 -3.41
C GLY A 175 16.12 -4.34 -2.88
N TRP A 176 15.96 -4.22 -1.56
CA TRP A 176 15.34 -3.05 -0.94
C TRP A 176 16.12 -1.77 -1.22
N LEU A 177 17.45 -1.81 -1.15
CA LEU A 177 18.29 -0.64 -1.43
C LEU A 177 18.12 -0.16 -2.88
N VAL A 178 18.14 -1.08 -3.85
CA VAL A 178 17.93 -0.78 -5.27
C VAL A 178 16.53 -0.19 -5.49
N ILE A 179 15.48 -0.78 -4.90
CA ILE A 179 14.11 -0.24 -4.99
C ILE A 179 14.08 1.19 -4.43
N GLY A 180 14.67 1.43 -3.25
CA GLY A 180 14.73 2.74 -2.62
C GLY A 180 15.43 3.78 -3.49
N VAL A 181 16.59 3.42 -4.04
CA VAL A 181 17.35 4.24 -5.00
C VAL A 181 16.51 4.60 -6.23
N VAL A 182 15.83 3.62 -6.84
CA VAL A 182 14.99 3.84 -8.01
C VAL A 182 13.82 4.77 -7.68
N LEU A 183 13.17 4.59 -6.53
CA LEU A 183 12.07 5.45 -6.08
C LEU A 183 12.53 6.87 -5.79
N VAL A 184 13.69 7.06 -5.15
CA VAL A 184 14.29 8.40 -4.94
C VAL A 184 14.52 9.10 -6.27
N PHE A 185 15.12 8.40 -7.25
CA PHE A 185 15.38 8.94 -8.57
C PHE A 185 14.08 9.28 -9.33
N LEU A 186 13.12 8.36 -9.35
CA LEU A 186 11.82 8.58 -9.99
C LEU A 186 11.03 9.71 -9.34
N GLY A 187 11.06 9.79 -8.01
CA GLY A 187 10.41 10.86 -7.25
C GLY A 187 10.98 12.24 -7.60
N ARG A 188 12.31 12.36 -7.72
CA ARG A 188 12.95 13.59 -8.21
C ARG A 188 12.59 13.91 -9.65
N LYS A 189 12.72 12.95 -10.57
CA LYS A 189 12.42 13.13 -12.00
C LYS A 189 10.98 13.58 -12.24
N ARG A 190 10.04 13.10 -11.42
CA ARG A 190 8.61 13.43 -11.52
C ARG A 190 8.18 14.64 -10.68
N GLY A 191 9.08 15.23 -9.88
CA GLY A 191 8.74 16.28 -8.93
C GLY A 191 7.75 15.82 -7.85
N ALA A 192 7.75 14.53 -7.50
CA ALA A 192 6.81 13.93 -6.56
C ALA A 192 7.54 13.61 -5.24
N PRO A 193 7.49 14.51 -4.22
CA PRO A 193 8.26 14.35 -2.99
C PRO A 193 7.87 13.07 -2.24
N VAL A 194 6.60 12.68 -2.26
CA VAL A 194 6.09 11.49 -1.58
C VAL A 194 6.76 10.20 -2.07
N ILE A 195 6.97 10.05 -3.39
CA ILE A 195 7.64 8.88 -3.97
C ILE A 195 9.10 8.83 -3.51
N ARG A 196 9.74 10.00 -3.46
CA ARG A 196 11.12 10.14 -3.02
C ARG A 196 11.26 9.76 -1.54
N ASP A 197 10.34 10.22 -0.70
CA ASP A 197 10.35 9.97 0.74
C ASP A 197 10.11 8.48 1.04
N ALA A 198 9.19 7.83 0.30
CA ALA A 198 9.02 6.38 0.34
C ALA A 198 10.32 5.64 -0.08
N GLY A 199 11.01 6.13 -1.10
CA GLY A 199 12.33 5.61 -1.50
C GLY A 199 13.38 5.74 -0.38
N PHE A 200 13.40 6.86 0.34
CA PHE A 200 14.28 7.02 1.50
C PHE A 200 13.97 6.06 2.63
N CYS A 201 12.71 5.68 2.85
CA CYS A 201 12.36 4.65 3.83
C CYS A 201 12.99 3.28 3.48
N PHE A 202 12.93 2.87 2.21
CA PHE A 202 13.61 1.65 1.76
C PHE A 202 15.13 1.72 1.97
N VAL A 203 15.75 2.84 1.62
CA VAL A 203 17.19 3.06 1.84
C VAL A 203 17.52 2.98 3.34
N ALA A 204 16.78 3.68 4.18
CA ALA A 204 17.01 3.72 5.63
C ALA A 204 16.88 2.32 6.26
N ILE A 205 15.86 1.55 5.87
CA ILE A 205 15.65 0.19 6.38
C ILE A 205 16.76 -0.76 5.88
N SER A 206 17.18 -0.63 4.63
CA SER A 206 18.27 -1.44 4.06
C SER A 206 19.60 -1.14 4.75
N VAL A 207 19.93 0.14 4.94
CA VAL A 207 21.14 0.58 5.63
C VAL A 207 21.08 0.16 7.11
N GLY A 208 19.95 0.36 7.77
CA GLY A 208 19.73 -0.08 9.15
C GLY A 208 19.94 -1.59 9.31
N LYS A 209 19.35 -2.41 8.44
CA LYS A 209 19.59 -3.86 8.42
C LYS A 209 21.05 -4.19 8.16
N THR A 210 21.69 -3.51 7.21
CA THR A 210 23.11 -3.71 6.89
C THR A 210 23.98 -3.46 8.12
N LEU A 211 23.77 -2.32 8.78
CA LEU A 211 24.58 -1.86 9.91
C LEU A 211 24.32 -2.65 11.19
N LEU A 212 23.07 -3.01 11.48
CA LEU A 212 22.70 -3.66 12.75
C LEU A 212 22.77 -5.19 12.69
N TYR A 213 22.44 -5.78 11.54
CA TYR A 213 22.33 -7.23 11.40
C TYR A 213 23.46 -7.80 10.56
N ASP A 214 23.68 -7.26 9.37
CA ASP A 214 24.63 -7.87 8.41
C ASP A 214 26.10 -7.67 8.88
N THR A 215 26.44 -6.54 9.52
CA THR A 215 27.77 -6.38 10.13
C THR A 215 28.03 -7.34 11.30
N ALA A 216 27.01 -7.87 11.97
CA ALA A 216 27.21 -8.82 13.06
C ALA A 216 27.32 -10.27 12.57
N HIS A 217 26.77 -10.58 11.40
CA HIS A 217 26.58 -11.96 10.92
C HIS A 217 27.27 -12.28 9.58
N LEU A 218 27.87 -11.31 8.91
CA LEU A 218 28.67 -11.53 7.70
C LEU A 218 30.16 -11.68 8.03
N ASP A 219 30.80 -12.60 7.31
CA ASP A 219 32.26 -12.73 7.24
C ASP A 219 32.92 -11.44 6.75
N GLY A 220 34.17 -11.22 7.16
CA GLY A 220 34.87 -9.95 6.99
C GLY A 220 34.89 -9.42 5.54
N SER A 221 35.15 -10.29 4.55
CA SER A 221 35.20 -9.90 3.14
C SER A 221 33.82 -9.52 2.58
N LEU A 222 32.78 -10.30 2.89
CA LEU A 222 31.40 -10.03 2.46
C LEU A 222 30.84 -8.76 3.10
N ARG A 223 31.20 -8.50 4.36
CA ARG A 223 30.84 -7.26 5.05
C ARG A 223 31.42 -6.03 4.35
N VAL A 224 32.71 -6.06 4.02
CA VAL A 224 33.38 -4.96 3.32
C VAL A 224 32.77 -4.78 1.93
N ALA A 225 32.55 -5.86 1.19
CA ALA A 225 31.93 -5.80 -0.14
C ALA A 225 30.50 -5.23 -0.10
N GLY A 226 29.67 -5.67 0.87
CA GLY A 226 28.31 -5.17 1.04
C GLY A 226 28.26 -3.69 1.40
N LEU A 227 29.10 -3.23 2.33
CA LEU A 227 29.20 -1.82 2.70
C LEU A 227 29.72 -0.96 1.54
N ALA A 228 30.72 -1.44 0.80
CA ALA A 228 31.24 -0.75 -0.38
C ALA A 228 30.17 -0.63 -1.48
N ALA A 229 29.43 -1.70 -1.76
CA ALA A 229 28.35 -1.70 -2.73
C ALA A 229 27.22 -0.74 -2.32
N ALA A 230 26.81 -0.75 -1.04
CA ALA A 230 25.79 0.17 -0.54
C ALA A 230 26.26 1.64 -0.63
N GLY A 231 27.50 1.92 -0.22
CA GLY A 231 28.10 3.25 -0.33
C GLY A 231 28.20 3.74 -1.77
N ALA A 232 28.64 2.87 -2.70
CA ALA A 232 28.71 3.20 -4.12
C ALA A 232 27.32 3.54 -4.71
N LEU A 233 26.28 2.79 -4.34
CA LEU A 233 24.90 3.08 -4.76
C LEU A 233 24.40 4.43 -4.22
N MET A 234 24.68 4.74 -2.95
CA MET A 234 24.28 6.02 -2.35
C MET A 234 25.05 7.21 -2.95
N LEU A 235 26.37 7.07 -3.17
CA LEU A 235 27.18 8.11 -3.81
C LEU A 235 26.79 8.32 -5.28
N GLY A 236 26.57 7.24 -6.02
CA GLY A 236 26.14 7.29 -7.42
C GLY A 236 24.79 7.99 -7.58
N THR A 237 23.82 7.70 -6.70
CA THR A 237 22.52 8.37 -6.71
C THR A 237 22.58 9.84 -6.31
N ALA A 238 23.41 10.20 -5.32
CA ALA A 238 23.66 11.59 -4.95
C ALA A 238 24.28 12.39 -6.10
N TRP A 239 25.26 11.79 -6.79
CA TRP A 239 25.91 12.41 -7.95
C TRP A 239 24.97 12.59 -9.14
N LEU A 240 24.19 11.55 -9.49
CA LEU A 240 23.16 11.64 -10.55
C LEU A 240 22.09 12.71 -10.20
N SER A 241 21.72 12.79 -8.93
CA SER A 241 20.82 13.83 -8.43
C SER A 241 21.37 15.23 -8.59
N ALA A 242 22.65 15.45 -8.25
CA ALA A 242 23.26 16.78 -8.34
C ALA A 242 23.23 17.31 -9.77
N ARG A 243 23.48 16.44 -10.76
CA ARG A 243 23.43 16.76 -12.20
C ARG A 243 22.04 17.07 -12.74
N SER A 244 20.99 16.58 -12.09
CA SER A 244 19.61 16.73 -12.56
C SER A 244 18.95 18.03 -12.13
N THR A 245 19.65 18.91 -11.40
CA THR A 245 19.11 20.19 -10.93
C THR A 245 19.29 21.25 -12.01
N PRO A 246 18.20 21.77 -12.65
CA PRO A 246 18.34 22.81 -13.64
C PRO A 246 18.90 24.09 -13.02
N ALA A 247 19.82 24.77 -13.70
CA ALA A 247 20.30 26.08 -13.28
C ALA A 247 19.10 27.03 -13.22
N THR A 248 18.80 27.55 -12.03
CA THR A 248 17.76 28.57 -11.86
C THR A 248 18.17 29.79 -12.69
N PRO A 249 17.38 30.23 -13.69
CA PRO A 249 17.69 31.46 -14.39
C PRO A 249 17.62 32.59 -13.36
N ARG A 250 18.75 33.27 -13.14
CA ARG A 250 18.79 34.48 -12.31
C ARG A 250 17.92 35.51 -13.02
N SER A 251 16.81 35.90 -12.41
CA SER A 251 16.05 37.07 -12.82
C SER A 251 16.92 38.30 -12.57
N SER A 252 17.56 38.78 -13.63
CA SER A 252 18.19 40.11 -13.71
C SER A 252 17.13 41.19 -13.81
#